data_AF-A0A4Y2UN44-F1
#
_entry.id   AF-A0A4Y2UN44-F1
#
_cell.length_a   1.000
_cell.length_b   1.000
_cell.length_c   1.000
_cell.angle_alpha   90.00
_cell.angle_beta   90.00
_cell.angle_gamma   90.00
#
_symmetry.space_group_name_H-M   'P 1'
#
loop_
_entity.id
_entity.type
_entity.pdbx_description
1 polymer ?
#
loop_
_entity_poly.entity_id
_entity_poly.type
_entity_poly.pdbx_seq_one_letter_code
_entity_poly.pdbx_strand_id
1 'polypeptide(L)'
;GTFYVHERLSAVKQFIAENLCNPEQEFHLLLPGGSKLTDDSSSLMELKLVPAVLFNFFWTNGPSDSNSSFLKPDIMALLEDL
;
A
#
# COMPACT_ATOMS: atom_id res chain seq x y z
N GLY A 1 -6.09 -0.09 6.10
CA GLY A 1 -5.69 -0.93 7.25
C GLY A 1 -5.53 -0.07 8.48
N THR A 2 -5.55 -0.70 9.66
CA THR A 2 -5.27 -0.05 10.95
C THR A 2 -4.01 -0.68 11.52
N PHE A 3 -3.09 0.15 12.01
CA PHE A 3 -1.76 -0.26 12.43
C PHE A 3 -1.38 0.45 13.74
N TYR A 4 -0.55 -0.20 14.56
CA TYR A 4 0.10 0.43 15.69
C TYR A 4 1.19 1.40 15.23
N VAL A 5 1.38 2.47 15.99
CA VAL A 5 2.35 3.54 15.63
C VAL A 5 3.80 3.06 15.58
N HIS A 6 4.12 1.96 16.27
CA HIS A 6 5.45 1.33 16.29
C HIS A 6 5.66 0.29 15.18
N GLU A 7 4.62 -0.05 14.42
CA GLU A 7 4.80 -0.90 13.24
C GLU A 7 5.63 -0.16 12.20
N ARG A 8 6.38 -0.94 11.41
CA ARG A 8 7.27 -0.41 10.38
C ARG A 8 6.51 -0.19 9.08
N LEU A 9 6.99 0.71 8.23
CA LEU A 9 6.42 0.93 6.90
C LEU A 9 6.39 -0.38 6.07
N SER A 10 7.37 -1.27 6.25
CA SER A 10 7.37 -2.61 5.65
C SER A 10 6.10 -3.41 5.97
N ALA A 11 5.53 -3.31 7.17
CA ALA A 11 4.30 -4.01 7.52
C ALA A 11 3.09 -3.49 6.72
N VAL A 12 3.02 -2.17 6.49
CA VAL A 12 1.98 -1.57 5.64
C VAL A 12 2.14 -2.02 4.19
N LYS A 13 3.38 -2.05 3.67
CA LYS A 13 3.65 -2.53 2.30
C LYS A 13 3.31 -4.01 2.15
N GLN A 14 3.68 -4.84 3.13
CA GLN A 14 3.32 -6.26 3.13
C GLN A 14 1.80 -6.45 3.13
N PHE A 15 1.09 -5.72 3.99
CA PHE A 15 -0.38 -5.74 4.01
C PHE A 15 -0.97 -5.40 2.64
N ILE A 16 -0.45 -4.38 1.95
CA ILE A 16 -0.91 -4.05 0.60
C ILE A 16 -0.62 -5.21 -0.36
N ALA A 17 0.62 -5.69 -0.42
CA ALA A 17 1.04 -6.78 -1.32
C ALA A 17 0.18 -8.04 -1.15
N GLU A 18 -0.15 -8.43 0.08
CA GLU A 18 -1.01 -9.58 0.40
C GLU A 18 -2.43 -9.45 -0.17
N ASN A 19 -2.89 -8.25 -0.51
CA ASN A 19 -4.21 -7.99 -1.09
C ASN A 19 -4.17 -7.74 -2.60
N LEU A 20 -2.99 -7.73 -3.22
CA LEU A 20 -2.83 -7.56 -4.67
C LEU A 20 -2.95 -8.89 -5.41
N CYS A 21 -3.41 -8.85 -6.67
CA CYS A 21 -3.38 -10.01 -7.56
C CYS A 21 -1.96 -10.53 -7.79
N ASN A 22 -1.01 -9.61 -7.95
CA ASN A 22 0.40 -9.91 -8.20
C ASN A 22 1.26 -9.37 -7.02
N PRO A 23 1.39 -10.13 -5.91
CA PRO A 23 2.06 -9.66 -4.69
C PRO A 23 3.56 -9.36 -4.90
N GLU A 24 4.20 -10.02 -5.85
CA GLU A 24 5.62 -9.83 -6.18
C GLU A 24 5.90 -8.57 -7.03
N GLN A 25 4.85 -7.93 -7.55
CA GLN A 25 5.01 -6.76 -8.40
C GLN A 25 5.40 -5.54 -7.56
N GLU A 26 6.51 -4.89 -7.92
CA GLU A 26 7.00 -3.74 -7.17
C GLU A 26 6.10 -2.49 -7.32
N PHE A 27 5.87 -1.83 -6.20
CA PHE A 27 5.12 -0.59 -6.11
C PHE A 27 5.74 0.41 -5.14
N HIS A 28 5.24 1.64 -5.19
CA HIS A 28 5.64 2.75 -4.34
C HIS A 28 4.43 3.41 -3.71
N LEU A 29 4.62 3.90 -2.49
CA LEU A 29 3.65 4.71 -1.77
C LEU A 29 4.13 6.16 -1.76
N LEU A 30 3.29 7.04 -2.29
CA LEU A 30 3.51 8.48 -2.25
C LEU A 30 2.56 9.12 -1.24
N LEU A 31 3.07 10.08 -0.48
CA LEU A 31 2.22 10.99 0.28
C LEU A 31 1.39 11.86 -0.68
N PRO A 32 0.32 12.52 -0.21
CA PRO A 32 -0.50 13.40 -1.05
C PRO A 32 0.32 14.54 -1.71
N GLY A 33 1.45 14.94 -1.10
CA GLY A 33 2.40 15.89 -1.67
C GLY A 33 3.40 15.31 -2.69
N GLY A 34 3.26 14.04 -3.08
CA GLY A 34 4.13 13.37 -4.06
C GLY A 34 5.44 12.80 -3.51
N SER A 35 5.75 13.04 -2.23
CA SER A 35 6.95 12.48 -1.60
C SER A 35 6.84 10.96 -1.45
N LYS A 36 7.83 10.23 -1.98
CA LYS A 36 7.93 8.78 -1.88
C LYS A 36 8.46 8.36 -0.51
N LEU A 37 7.85 7.34 0.08
CA LEU A 37 8.40 6.69 1.27
C LEU A 37 9.33 5.53 0.88
N THR A 38 10.59 5.63 1.29
CA THR A 38 11.65 4.67 0.93
C THR A 38 12.25 3.93 2.12
N ASP A 39 12.09 4.46 3.33
CA ASP A 39 12.62 3.80 4.53
C ASP A 39 11.60 2.83 5.12
N ASP A 40 11.74 1.57 4.74
CA ASP A 40 10.86 0.48 5.15
C ASP A 40 11.14 -0.02 6.57
N SER A 41 12.26 0.42 7.17
CA SER A 41 12.69 0.03 8.50
C SER A 41 12.17 0.97 9.59
N SER A 42 11.87 2.22 9.25
CA SER A 42 11.27 3.21 10.16
C SER A 42 9.84 2.85 10.53
N SER A 43 9.48 3.19 11.77
CA SER A 43 8.11 3.10 12.29
C SER A 43 7.19 4.17 11.72
N LEU A 44 5.88 3.92 11.77
CA LEU A 44 4.87 4.90 11.35
C LEU A 44 4.94 6.20 12.16
N MET A 45 5.31 6.11 13.44
CA MET A 45 5.56 7.27 14.30
C MET A 45 6.76 8.10 13.84
N GLU A 46 7.90 7.46 13.55
CA GLU A 46 9.13 8.14 13.09
C GLU A 46 8.91 8.84 11.75
N LEU A 47 8.12 8.23 10.86
CA LEU A 47 7.70 8.79 9.58
C LEU A 47 6.57 9.82 9.69
N LYS A 48 6.07 10.11 10.90
CA LYS A 48 4.97 11.06 11.18
C LYS A 48 3.66 10.72 10.44
N LEU A 49 3.35 9.43 10.31
CA LEU A 49 2.18 8.90 9.61
C LEU A 49 0.95 8.73 10.53
N VAL A 50 0.90 9.50 11.62
CA VAL A 50 -0.09 9.39 12.69
C VAL A 50 -0.95 10.64 12.80
N PRO A 51 -2.23 10.54 13.24
CA PRO A 51 -2.94 9.30 13.58
C PRO A 51 -3.49 8.56 12.35
N ALA A 52 -3.60 9.25 11.21
CA ALA A 52 -4.07 8.70 9.94
C ALA A 52 -3.34 9.38 8.79
N VAL A 53 -3.09 8.63 7.72
CA VAL A 53 -2.44 9.12 6.51
C VAL A 53 -3.10 8.48 5.29
N LEU A 54 -3.15 9.25 4.19
CA LEU A 54 -3.55 8.74 2.89
C LEU A 54 -2.29 8.53 2.03
N PHE A 55 -2.22 7.38 1.36
CA PHE A 55 -1.19 7.11 0.37
C PHE A 55 -1.78 7.03 -1.02
N ASN A 56 -1.04 7.58 -1.98
CA ASN A 56 -1.23 7.28 -3.38
C ASN A 56 -0.34 6.09 -3.75
N PHE A 57 -0.96 5.04 -4.30
CA PHE A 57 -0.29 3.82 -4.73
C PHE A 57 0.14 3.93 -6.20
N PHE A 58 1.36 3.50 -6.53
CA PHE A 58 1.89 3.52 -7.90
C PHE A 58 2.73 2.28 -8.21
N TRP A 59 2.54 1.69 -9.38
CA TRP A 59 3.41 0.62 -9.88
C TRP A 59 4.75 1.17 -10.38
N THR A 60 5.85 0.49 -10.06
CA THR A 60 7.21 0.92 -10.48
C THR A 60 7.41 0.78 -11.99
N ASN A 61 6.97 -0.33 -12.57
CA ASN A 61 7.22 -0.68 -13.98
C ASN A 61 5.93 -0.65 -14.84
N GLY A 62 4.91 0.07 -14.39
CA GLY A 62 3.57 0.02 -14.97
C GLY A 62 2.79 -1.25 -14.57
N PRO A 63 1.49 -1.33 -14.87
CA PRO A 63 0.69 -2.53 -14.61
C PRO A 63 1.21 -3.71 -15.45
N SER A 64 1.30 -4.92 -14.87
CA SER A 64 1.74 -6.09 -15.65
C SER A 64 0.71 -6.47 -16.71
N ASP A 65 -0.57 -6.26 -16.40
CA ASP A 65 -1.70 -6.49 -17.27
C ASP A 65 -2.64 -5.30 -17.19
N SER A 66 -2.72 -4.52 -18.27
CA SER A 66 -3.55 -3.32 -18.34
C SER A 66 -5.06 -3.56 -18.17
N ASN A 67 -5.49 -4.83 -18.18
CA ASN A 67 -6.88 -5.26 -18.07
C ASN A 67 -7.21 -6.02 -16.78
N SER A 68 -6.24 -6.24 -15.87
CA SER A 68 -6.47 -6.96 -14.62
C SER A 68 -6.76 -6.01 -13.46
N SER A 69 -7.64 -6.43 -12.55
CA SER A 69 -7.87 -5.73 -11.28
C SER A 69 -6.58 -5.71 -10.45
N PHE A 70 -6.31 -4.60 -9.77
CA PHE A 70 -5.17 -4.48 -8.85
C PHE A 70 -5.33 -5.35 -7.61
N LEU A 71 -6.56 -5.42 -7.08
CA LEU A 71 -6.89 -6.16 -5.87
C LEU A 71 -7.40 -7.55 -6.21
N LYS A 72 -7.14 -8.51 -5.31
CA LYS A 72 -7.64 -9.87 -5.43
C LYS A 72 -9.18 -9.89 -5.55
N PRO A 73 -9.77 -10.87 -6.28
CA PRO A 73 -11.21 -10.89 -6.54
C PRO A 73 -12.08 -10.95 -5.28
N ASP A 74 -11.63 -11.67 -4.25
CA ASP A 74 -12.31 -11.75 -2.95
C ASP A 74 -12.35 -10.40 -2.24
N ILE A 75 -11.25 -9.65 -2.27
CA ILE A 75 -11.18 -8.29 -1.71
C ILE A 75 -12.07 -7.32 -2.52
N MET A 76 -12.09 -7.44 -3.84
CA MET A 76 -12.96 -6.64 -4.69
C MET A 76 -14.45 -6.90 -4.41
N ALA A 77 -14.84 -8.16 -4.22
CA ALA A 77 -16.22 -8.52 -3.89
C ALA A 77 -16.70 -7.84 -2.59
N LEU A 78 -15.83 -7.70 -1.58
CA LEU A 78 -16.14 -6.99 -0.35
C LEU A 78 -16.41 -5.49 -0.54
N LEU A 79 -15.94 -4.90 -1.65
CA LEU A 79 -16.20 -3.50 -1.98
C LEU A 79 -17.52 -3.29 -2.72
N GLU A 80 -17.99 -4.29 -3.47
CA GLU A 80 -19.26 -4.24 -4.21
C GLU A 80 -20.47 -4.34 -3.28
N ASP A 81 -20.30 -4.92 -2.10
CA ASP A 81 -21.32 -5.06 -1.06
C ASP A 81 -21.45 -3.83 -0.12
N LEU A 82 -20.69 -2.75 -0.36
CA LEU A 82 -20.68 -1.52 0.44
C LEU A 82 -21.61 -0.41 -0.08
#